data_AF-A0A3S2TJI7-F1
#
_entry.id   AF-A0A3S2TJI7-F1
#
_cell.length_a   1.000
_cell.length_b   1.000
_cell.length_c   1.000
_cell.angle_alpha   90.00
_cell.angle_beta   90.00
_cell.angle_gamma   90.00
#
_symmetry.space_group_name_H-M   'P 1'
#
loop_
_entity.id
_entity.type
_entity.pdbx_description
1 polymer ?
#
loop_
_entity_poly.entity_id
_entity_poly.type
_entity_poly.pdbx_seq_one_letter_code
_entity_poly.pdbx_strand_id
1 'polypeptide(L)'
;MKIIAGFVTLLFLGLAFGHLFVEGFTVDAIAIVLLILAVLPWLFPYLKSLELPGGIKIELKDVQEAIDKVASNDAPEADSDPQNIDPQLALVALRIDIEKLIRSYQTDIGTKNSSLSIRVQVLANDGVLSREVAQGILEIIKLGNAAAHGAEVDKDAAEFVLFKSNSIIKQLEAQLKNA
;
A
#
# COMPACT_ATOMS: atom_id res chain seq x y z
N MET A 1 10.74 -9.80 2.58
CA MET A 1 11.68 -8.86 1.91
C MET A 1 13.09 -8.89 2.50
N LYS A 2 13.28 -8.74 3.82
CA LYS A 2 14.63 -8.67 4.43
C LYS A 2 15.50 -9.93 4.29
N ILE A 3 14.88 -11.12 4.25
CA ILE A 3 15.61 -12.40 4.23
C ILE A 3 16.24 -12.66 2.85
N ILE A 4 15.54 -12.36 1.76
CA ILE A 4 16.02 -12.57 0.38
C ILE A 4 17.11 -11.56 0.05
N ALA A 5 16.89 -10.28 0.38
CA ALA A 5 17.91 -9.25 0.26
C ALA A 5 19.15 -9.61 1.08
N GLY A 6 18.96 -10.10 2.31
CA GLY A 6 20.04 -10.60 3.15
C GLY A 6 20.82 -11.75 2.51
N PHE A 7 20.13 -12.74 1.93
CA PHE A 7 20.79 -13.85 1.22
C PHE A 7 21.57 -13.39 -0.01
N VAL A 8 21.02 -12.47 -0.81
CA VAL A 8 21.70 -11.93 -2.00
C VAL A 8 22.92 -11.09 -1.60
N THR A 9 22.80 -10.24 -0.57
CA THR A 9 23.94 -9.47 -0.05
C THR A 9 25.00 -10.40 0.53
N LEU A 10 24.60 -11.43 1.29
CA LEU A 10 25.54 -12.41 1.86
C LEU A 10 26.26 -13.21 0.76
N LEU A 11 25.56 -13.56 -0.31
CA LEU A 11 26.10 -14.26 -1.48
C LEU A 11 27.17 -13.41 -2.20
N PHE A 12 26.86 -12.16 -2.51
CA PHE A 12 27.79 -11.25 -3.17
C PHE A 12 28.96 -10.86 -2.27
N LEU A 13 28.74 -10.70 -0.97
CA LEU A 13 29.79 -10.42 -0.01
C LEU A 13 30.73 -11.62 0.16
N GLY A 14 30.20 -12.85 0.14
CA GLY A 14 30.98 -14.08 0.13
C GLY A 14 31.80 -14.25 -1.16
N LEU A 15 31.22 -13.93 -2.32
CA LEU A 15 31.93 -13.94 -3.61
C LEU A 15 33.05 -12.88 -3.65
N ALA A 16 32.78 -11.66 -3.16
CA ALA A 16 33.78 -10.60 -3.06
C ALA A 16 34.91 -10.98 -2.09
N PHE A 17 34.57 -11.56 -0.93
CA PHE A 17 35.57 -12.02 0.04
C PHE A 17 36.40 -13.19 -0.51
N GLY A 18 35.77 -14.16 -1.17
CA GLY A 18 36.49 -15.27 -1.83
C GLY A 18 37.44 -14.80 -2.94
N HIS A 19 37.06 -13.77 -3.69
CA HIS A 19 37.91 -13.17 -4.72
C HIS A 19 39.16 -12.49 -4.15
N LEU A 20 39.11 -11.98 -2.91
CA LEU A 20 40.26 -11.31 -2.27
C LEU A 20 41.39 -12.27 -1.87
N PHE A 21 41.11 -13.56 -1.70
CA PHE A 21 42.08 -14.54 -1.17
C PHE A 21 42.54 -15.60 -2.18
N VAL A 22 41.96 -15.62 -3.39
CA VAL A 22 42.30 -16.62 -4.41
C VAL A 22 42.72 -15.93 -5.71
N GLU A 23 44.02 -15.68 -5.86
CA GLU A 23 44.61 -15.23 -7.11
C GLU A 23 44.44 -16.32 -8.19
N GLY A 24 43.55 -16.07 -9.15
CA GLY A 24 43.27 -16.98 -10.28
C GLY A 24 41.79 -17.35 -10.46
N PHE A 25 40.88 -16.90 -9.59
CA PHE A 25 39.45 -17.21 -9.73
C PHE A 25 38.81 -16.38 -10.86
N THR A 26 38.81 -16.90 -12.08
CA THR A 26 38.02 -16.36 -13.19
C THR A 26 36.57 -16.76 -12.98
N VAL A 27 35.70 -15.80 -12.70
CA VAL A 27 34.26 -16.05 -12.69
C VAL A 27 33.83 -16.33 -14.13
N ASP A 28 33.76 -17.62 -14.46
CA ASP A 28 33.36 -18.09 -15.79
C ASP A 28 31.87 -17.76 -16.00
N ALA A 29 31.50 -17.38 -17.23
CA ALA A 29 30.13 -17.10 -17.61
C ALA A 29 29.21 -18.30 -17.28
N ILE A 30 29.75 -19.52 -17.39
CA ILE A 30 29.05 -20.76 -17.02
C ILE A 30 28.70 -20.77 -15.52
N ALA A 31 29.61 -20.30 -14.65
CA ALA A 31 29.36 -20.22 -13.21
C ALA A 31 28.26 -19.20 -12.87
N ILE A 32 28.19 -18.08 -13.59
CA ILE A 32 27.13 -17.07 -13.43
C ILE A 32 25.77 -17.63 -13.86
N VAL A 33 25.71 -18.32 -15.00
CA VAL A 33 24.46 -18.91 -15.51
C VAL A 33 23.94 -20.00 -14.56
N LEU A 34 24.83 -20.87 -14.06
CA LEU A 34 24.46 -21.90 -13.08
C LEU A 34 23.97 -21.28 -11.76
N LEU A 35 24.56 -20.17 -11.33
CA LEU A 35 24.12 -19.44 -10.14
C LEU A 35 22.73 -18.84 -10.31
N ILE A 36 22.41 -18.27 -11.48
CA ILE A 36 21.06 -17.78 -11.80
C ILE A 36 20.05 -18.94 -11.82
N LEU A 37 20.39 -20.05 -12.47
CA LEU A 37 19.54 -21.25 -12.52
C LEU A 37 19.29 -21.86 -11.13
N ALA A 38 20.29 -21.83 -10.24
CA ALA A 38 20.16 -22.32 -8.87
C ALA A 38 19.21 -21.47 -8.01
N VAL A 39 19.06 -20.17 -8.32
CA VAL A 39 18.15 -19.26 -7.60
C VAL A 39 16.72 -19.31 -8.13
N LEU A 40 16.50 -19.74 -9.38
CA LEU A 40 15.16 -19.82 -9.99
C LEU A 40 14.12 -20.66 -9.21
N PRO A 41 14.43 -21.87 -8.66
CA PRO A 41 13.49 -22.67 -7.87
C PRO A 41 12.92 -21.90 -6.67
N TRP A 42 13.70 -20.98 -6.12
CA TRP A 42 13.35 -20.16 -4.96
C TRP A 42 12.63 -18.87 -5.38
N LEU A 43 12.68 -18.50 -6.67
CA LEU A 43 11.96 -17.36 -7.23
C LEU A 43 10.50 -17.71 -7.59
N PHE A 44 10.21 -18.97 -7.92
CA PHE A 44 8.86 -19.47 -8.21
C PHE A 44 7.79 -19.18 -7.13
N PRO A 45 8.02 -19.35 -5.82
CA PRO A 45 7.03 -18.99 -4.80
C PRO A 45 6.73 -17.49 -4.74
N TYR A 46 7.60 -16.63 -5.27
CA TYR A 46 7.37 -15.19 -5.36
C TYR A 46 6.65 -14.78 -6.64
N LEU A 47 6.73 -15.56 -7.73
CA LEU A 47 5.87 -15.37 -8.91
C LEU A 47 4.39 -15.64 -8.59
N LYS A 48 4.10 -16.52 -7.63
CA LYS A 48 2.73 -16.71 -7.11
C LYS A 48 2.20 -15.52 -6.28
N SER A 49 3.09 -14.66 -5.79
CA SER A 49 2.70 -13.39 -5.14
C SER A 49 2.32 -12.29 -6.15
N LEU A 50 2.41 -12.57 -7.44
CA LEU A 50 1.81 -11.79 -8.53
C LEU A 50 0.45 -12.36 -8.95
N GLU A 51 -0.15 -13.26 -8.16
CA GLU A 51 -1.60 -13.38 -8.12
C GLU A 51 -2.12 -12.17 -7.34
N LEU A 52 -2.43 -11.12 -8.08
CA LEU A 52 -3.15 -9.93 -7.62
C LEU A 52 -4.32 -10.40 -6.73
N PRO A 53 -4.32 -10.07 -5.43
CA PRO A 53 -5.42 -10.41 -4.53
C PRO A 53 -6.59 -9.49 -4.86
N GLY A 54 -7.37 -9.91 -5.85
CA GLY A 54 -8.44 -9.14 -6.46
C GLY A 54 -8.48 -9.42 -7.94
N GLY A 55 -9.34 -10.35 -8.36
CA GLY A 55 -9.60 -10.72 -9.75
C GLY A 55 -10.25 -9.63 -10.59
N ILE A 56 -9.77 -8.38 -10.48
CA ILE A 56 -10.02 -7.34 -11.47
C ILE A 56 -8.82 -7.39 -12.41
N LYS A 57 -8.99 -8.09 -13.54
CA LYS A 57 -8.20 -7.80 -14.72
C LYS A 57 -8.50 -6.37 -15.08
N ILE A 58 -7.68 -5.43 -14.62
CA ILE A 58 -7.57 -4.15 -15.30
C ILE A 58 -6.83 -4.50 -16.58
N GLU A 59 -7.59 -4.75 -17.65
CA GLU A 59 -7.00 -4.91 -18.96
C GLU A 59 -6.26 -3.61 -19.26
N LEU A 60 -5.04 -3.70 -19.78
CA LEU A 60 -4.26 -2.52 -20.20
C LEU A 60 -5.07 -1.59 -21.12
N LYS A 61 -6.11 -2.13 -21.78
CA LYS A 61 -7.11 -1.43 -22.57
C LYS A 61 -7.96 -0.44 -21.76
N ASP A 62 -8.34 -0.73 -20.52
CA ASP A 62 -9.10 0.19 -19.67
C ASP A 62 -8.23 1.37 -19.19
N VAL A 63 -6.94 1.10 -18.96
CA VAL A 63 -5.94 2.15 -18.66
C VAL A 63 -5.69 2.99 -19.90
N GLN A 64 -5.59 2.37 -21.08
CA GLN A 64 -5.39 3.08 -22.34
C GLN A 64 -6.60 3.92 -22.73
N GLU A 65 -7.83 3.43 -22.52
CA GLU A 65 -9.06 4.18 -22.77
C GLU A 65 -9.23 5.34 -21.76
N ALA A 66 -8.78 5.17 -20.52
CA ALA A 66 -8.72 6.25 -19.53
C ALA A 66 -7.68 7.32 -19.92
N ILE A 67 -6.50 6.91 -20.40
CA ILE A 67 -5.46 7.81 -20.89
C ILE A 67 -5.91 8.54 -22.15
N ASP A 68 -6.54 7.86 -23.10
CA ASP A 68 -7.05 8.47 -24.34
C ASP A 68 -8.20 9.46 -24.06
N LYS A 69 -9.07 9.18 -23.07
CA LYS A 69 -10.10 10.13 -22.61
C LYS A 69 -9.52 11.38 -21.95
N VAL A 70 -8.38 11.24 -21.27
CA VAL A 70 -7.65 12.37 -20.67
C VAL A 70 -6.86 13.12 -21.72
N ALA A 71 -6.21 12.44 -22.66
CA ALA A 71 -5.43 13.03 -23.74
C ALA A 71 -6.30 13.74 -24.81
N SER A 72 -7.57 13.35 -24.94
CA SER A 72 -8.52 13.97 -25.89
C SER A 72 -9.25 15.19 -25.33
N ASN A 73 -9.04 15.54 -24.05
CA ASN A 73 -9.57 16.76 -23.47
C ASN A 73 -8.41 17.69 -23.13
N ASP A 74 -8.28 18.77 -23.88
CA ASP A 74 -7.47 19.92 -23.48
C ASP A 74 -7.98 20.45 -22.13
N ALA A 75 -7.33 20.03 -21.05
CA ALA A 75 -7.47 20.61 -19.72
C ALA A 75 -6.06 20.69 -19.09
N PRO A 76 -5.78 21.80 -18.39
CA PRO A 76 -4.42 22.29 -18.17
C PRO A 76 -3.60 21.35 -17.30
N GLU A 77 -2.31 21.28 -17.63
CA GLU A 77 -1.26 20.59 -16.89
C GLU A 77 -1.40 20.84 -15.39
N ALA A 78 -1.76 19.79 -14.64
CA ALA A 78 -1.62 19.80 -13.20
C ALA A 78 -0.14 19.58 -12.89
N ASP A 79 0.54 20.67 -12.54
CA ASP A 79 1.85 20.68 -11.91
C ASP A 79 1.84 19.69 -10.73
N SER A 80 2.48 18.54 -10.91
CA SER A 80 2.68 17.57 -9.83
C SER A 80 4.02 17.87 -9.15
N ASP A 81 4.07 19.01 -8.46
CA ASP A 81 5.05 19.24 -7.40
C ASP A 81 4.65 18.40 -6.16
N PRO A 82 5.47 17.45 -5.69
CA PRO A 82 5.20 16.67 -4.49
C PRO A 82 5.02 17.51 -3.21
N GLN A 83 5.29 18.81 -3.27
CA GLN A 83 5.18 19.74 -2.13
C GLN A 83 3.84 20.50 -2.07
N ASN A 84 2.95 20.33 -3.04
CA ASN A 84 1.68 21.05 -3.09
C ASN A 84 0.46 20.11 -3.09
N ILE A 85 0.50 19.06 -2.28
CA ILE A 85 -0.69 18.23 -2.04
C ILE A 85 -1.65 19.04 -1.17
N ASP A 86 -2.85 19.29 -1.70
CA ASP A 86 -3.94 19.94 -0.97
C ASP A 86 -4.24 19.17 0.34
N PRO A 87 -4.07 19.81 1.52
CA PRO A 87 -4.31 19.23 2.84
C PRO A 87 -5.71 18.61 3.00
N GLN A 88 -6.72 19.26 2.43
CA GLN A 88 -8.10 18.82 2.47
C GLN A 88 -8.27 17.56 1.62
N LEU A 89 -7.72 17.56 0.41
CA LEU A 89 -7.77 16.40 -0.49
C LEU A 89 -7.07 15.18 0.13
N ALA A 90 -5.94 15.38 0.80
CA ALA A 90 -5.21 14.34 1.50
C ALA A 90 -6.04 13.62 2.58
N LEU A 91 -6.76 14.39 3.40
CA LEU A 91 -7.63 13.83 4.45
C LEU A 91 -8.85 13.11 3.90
N VAL A 92 -9.43 13.67 2.83
CA VAL A 92 -10.54 13.02 2.12
C VAL A 92 -10.08 11.69 1.52
N ALA A 93 -8.91 11.66 0.89
CA ALA A 93 -8.31 10.45 0.35
C ALA A 93 -8.11 9.38 1.43
N LEU A 94 -7.52 9.74 2.58
CA LEU A 94 -7.33 8.80 3.69
C LEU A 94 -8.65 8.24 4.21
N ARG A 95 -9.67 9.10 4.36
CA ARG A 95 -11.00 8.67 4.82
C ARG A 95 -11.66 7.71 3.82
N ILE A 96 -11.45 7.91 2.51
CA ILE A 96 -11.90 6.97 1.46
C ILE A 96 -11.15 5.64 1.56
N ASP A 97 -9.84 5.65 1.79
CA ASP A 97 -9.04 4.42 1.90
C ASP A 97 -9.42 3.59 3.13
N ILE A 98 -9.69 4.25 4.27
CA ILE A 98 -10.25 3.60 5.46
C ILE A 98 -11.61 2.97 5.14
N GLU A 99 -12.48 3.67 4.42
CA GLU A 99 -13.78 3.13 4.02
C GLU A 99 -13.66 1.91 3.12
N LYS A 100 -12.81 1.98 2.09
CA LYS A 100 -12.56 0.86 1.19
C LYS A 100 -12.03 -0.35 1.95
N LEU A 101 -11.08 -0.13 2.87
CA LEU A 101 -10.52 -1.20 3.68
C LEU A 101 -11.57 -1.83 4.61
N ILE A 102 -12.34 -1.02 5.35
CA ILE A 102 -13.39 -1.58 6.22
C ILE A 102 -14.45 -2.34 5.41
N ARG A 103 -14.82 -1.83 4.23
CA ARG A 103 -15.77 -2.50 3.33
C ARG A 103 -15.22 -3.78 2.71
N SER A 104 -13.90 -3.90 2.52
CA SER A 104 -13.32 -5.13 1.98
C SER A 104 -13.37 -6.29 2.99
N TYR A 105 -13.36 -6.01 4.29
CA TYR A 105 -13.46 -7.02 5.35
C TYR A 105 -14.89 -7.21 5.89
N GLN A 106 -15.76 -6.21 5.72
CA GLN A 106 -17.18 -6.29 6.04
C GLN A 106 -18.04 -6.11 4.79
N THR A 107 -18.04 -7.12 3.91
CA THR A 107 -18.78 -7.10 2.64
C THR A 107 -20.29 -6.91 2.86
N ASP A 108 -20.83 -7.41 3.98
CA ASP A 108 -22.28 -7.41 4.23
C ASP A 108 -22.67 -7.15 5.70
N ILE A 109 -22.93 -5.89 6.03
CA ILE A 109 -24.09 -5.60 6.90
C ILE A 109 -25.27 -5.40 5.93
N GLY A 110 -25.71 -6.51 5.33
CA GLY A 110 -26.55 -6.59 4.12
C GLY A 110 -27.98 -6.04 4.19
N THR A 111 -28.30 -5.09 5.07
CA THR A 111 -29.63 -4.43 5.09
C THR A 111 -29.62 -2.96 5.54
N LYS A 112 -28.49 -2.41 6.00
CA LYS A 112 -28.44 -1.02 6.47
C LYS A 112 -27.21 -0.30 5.90
N ASN A 113 -27.47 0.79 5.18
CA ASN A 113 -26.49 1.81 4.81
C ASN A 113 -25.94 2.51 6.07
N SER A 114 -25.24 1.76 6.92
CA SER A 114 -24.60 2.27 8.13
C SER A 114 -23.41 3.13 7.73
N SER A 115 -23.29 4.30 8.34
CA SER A 115 -22.14 5.18 8.14
C SER A 115 -20.84 4.49 8.54
N LEU A 116 -19.72 4.97 8.01
CA LEU A 116 -18.39 4.44 8.32
C LEU A 116 -18.12 4.43 9.84
N SER A 117 -18.54 5.48 10.56
CA SER A 117 -18.41 5.55 12.02
C SER A 117 -19.18 4.44 12.74
N ILE A 118 -20.38 4.10 12.28
CA ILE A 118 -21.16 3.00 12.85
C ILE A 118 -20.43 1.66 12.64
N ARG A 119 -19.83 1.44 11.47
CA ARG A 119 -19.08 0.22 11.18
C ARG A 119 -17.86 0.06 12.07
N VAL A 120 -17.10 1.15 12.27
CA VAL A 120 -15.97 1.18 13.20
C VAL A 120 -16.43 0.86 14.63
N GLN A 121 -17.57 1.41 15.05
CA GLN A 121 -18.12 1.14 16.37
C GLN A 121 -18.56 -0.32 16.54
N VAL A 122 -19.18 -0.91 15.52
CA VAL A 122 -19.54 -2.34 15.51
C VAL A 122 -18.28 -3.19 15.62
N LEU A 123 -17.27 -2.94 14.79
CA LEU A 123 -15.98 -3.65 14.84
C LEU A 123 -15.29 -3.54 16.21
N ALA A 124 -15.39 -2.39 16.86
CA ALA A 124 -14.86 -2.20 18.21
C ALA A 124 -15.65 -2.98 19.27
N ASN A 125 -16.99 -3.02 19.13
CA ASN A 125 -17.87 -3.76 20.04
C ASN A 125 -17.69 -5.28 19.90
N ASP A 126 -17.46 -5.75 18.67
CA ASP A 126 -17.21 -7.16 18.36
C ASP A 126 -15.79 -7.60 18.74
N GLY A 127 -14.95 -6.68 19.23
CA GLY A 127 -13.58 -6.95 19.66
C GLY A 127 -12.57 -7.11 18.53
N VAL A 128 -12.98 -6.89 17.28
CA VAL A 128 -12.12 -6.91 16.09
C VAL A 128 -11.12 -5.75 16.13
N LEU A 129 -11.60 -4.55 16.45
CA LEU A 129 -10.76 -3.38 16.65
C LEU A 129 -10.55 -3.13 18.14
N SER A 130 -9.30 -2.89 18.53
CA SER A 130 -8.99 -2.33 19.84
C SER A 130 -9.66 -0.97 20.00
N ARG A 131 -10.07 -0.62 21.23
CA ARG A 131 -10.79 0.63 21.51
C ARG A 131 -9.96 1.86 21.11
N GLU A 132 -8.66 1.78 21.28
CA GLU A 132 -7.69 2.82 20.96
C GLU A 132 -7.62 3.06 19.44
N VAL A 133 -7.54 1.97 18.65
CA VAL A 133 -7.55 2.06 17.18
C VAL A 133 -8.91 2.57 16.69
N ALA A 134 -10.02 2.07 17.25
CA ALA A 134 -11.34 2.52 16.86
C ALA A 134 -11.56 4.01 17.13
N GLN A 135 -11.15 4.53 18.29
CA GLN A 135 -11.21 5.95 18.62
C GLN A 135 -10.38 6.80 17.65
N GLY A 136 -9.12 6.40 17.39
CA GLY A 136 -8.28 7.12 16.43
C GLY A 136 -8.85 7.15 15.02
N ILE A 137 -9.42 6.02 14.55
CA ILE A 137 -10.10 5.97 13.25
C ILE A 137 -11.34 6.87 13.22
N LEU A 138 -12.14 6.92 14.29
CA LEU A 138 -13.31 7.81 14.37
C LEU A 138 -12.92 9.30 14.29
N GLU A 139 -11.81 9.69 14.89
CA GLU A 139 -11.27 11.05 14.80
C GLU A 139 -10.84 11.39 13.36
N ILE A 140 -10.15 10.47 12.68
CA ILE A 140 -9.75 10.65 11.28
C ILE A 140 -10.97 10.76 10.37
N ILE A 141 -12.01 9.95 10.60
CA ILE A 141 -13.26 10.04 9.83
C ILE A 141 -13.94 11.40 10.04
N LYS A 142 -13.96 11.89 11.29
CA LYS A 142 -14.53 13.21 11.60
C LYS A 142 -13.77 14.32 10.87
N LEU A 143 -12.45 14.27 10.89
CA LEU A 143 -11.58 15.24 10.22
C LEU A 143 -11.71 15.17 8.69
N GLY A 144 -11.72 13.97 8.11
CA GLY A 144 -11.91 13.76 6.68
C GLY A 144 -13.30 14.17 6.18
N ASN A 145 -14.36 13.97 6.98
CA ASN A 145 -15.70 14.47 6.66
C ASN A 145 -15.75 16.01 6.69
N ALA A 146 -15.10 16.65 7.65
CA ALA A 146 -15.02 18.11 7.70
C ALA A 146 -14.26 18.67 6.49
N ALA A 147 -13.12 18.05 6.13
CA ALA A 147 -12.35 18.40 4.94
C ALA A 147 -13.18 18.25 3.64
N ALA A 148 -13.98 17.18 3.52
CA ALA A 148 -14.87 16.98 2.37
C ALA A 148 -15.97 18.05 2.24
N HIS A 149 -16.37 18.65 3.37
CA HIS A 149 -17.33 19.77 3.41
C HIS A 149 -16.65 21.14 3.24
N GLY A 150 -15.36 21.18 2.92
CA GLY A 150 -14.62 22.42 2.66
C GLY A 150 -14.18 23.16 3.92
N ALA A 151 -14.10 22.49 5.07
CA ALA A 151 -13.50 23.09 6.25
C ALA A 151 -12.01 23.39 5.99
N GLU A 152 -11.53 24.52 6.50
CA GLU A 152 -10.09 24.80 6.51
C GLU A 152 -9.39 23.79 7.40
N VAL A 153 -8.38 23.13 6.84
CA VAL A 153 -7.56 22.16 7.53
C VAL A 153 -6.18 22.78 7.72
N ASP A 154 -5.70 22.72 8.95
CA ASP A 154 -4.33 23.09 9.28
C ASP A 154 -3.33 22.23 8.51
N LYS A 155 -2.35 22.88 7.86
CA LYS A 155 -1.37 22.21 7.00
C LYS A 155 -0.56 21.17 7.76
N ASP A 156 -0.18 21.50 8.99
CA ASP A 156 0.62 20.62 9.84
C ASP A 156 -0.17 19.36 10.25
N ALA A 157 -1.47 19.53 10.54
CA ALA A 157 -2.37 18.42 10.84
C ALA A 157 -2.54 17.46 9.64
N ALA A 158 -2.68 18.00 8.44
CA ALA A 158 -2.80 17.17 7.23
C ALA A 158 -1.48 16.47 6.86
N GLU A 159 -0.35 17.16 6.98
CA GLU A 159 0.97 16.58 6.71
C GLU A 159 1.29 15.45 7.69
N PHE A 160 0.97 15.64 8.98
CA PHE A 160 1.10 14.59 9.98
C PHE A 160 0.27 13.34 9.64
N VAL A 161 -0.97 13.56 9.18
CA VAL A 161 -1.87 12.47 8.78
C VAL A 161 -1.37 11.80 7.50
N LEU A 162 -0.83 12.55 6.52
CA LEU A 162 -0.19 11.99 5.33
C LEU A 162 1.02 11.12 5.68
N PHE A 163 1.91 11.62 6.55
CA PHE A 163 3.09 10.90 6.98
C PHE A 163 2.74 9.60 7.71
N LYS A 164 1.68 9.61 8.52
CA LYS A 164 1.23 8.45 9.29
C LYS A 164 0.18 7.59 8.60
N SER A 165 -0.39 8.03 7.46
CA SER A 165 -1.47 7.36 6.73
C SER A 165 -1.18 5.88 6.50
N ASN A 166 0.00 5.57 5.95
CA ASN A 166 0.45 4.20 5.69
C ASN A 166 0.56 3.35 6.97
N SER A 167 0.96 3.94 8.09
CA SER A 167 1.03 3.24 9.37
C SER A 167 -0.37 2.95 9.92
N ILE A 168 -1.28 3.92 9.80
CA ILE A 168 -2.68 3.80 10.24
C ILE A 168 -3.38 2.70 9.45
N ILE A 169 -3.27 2.72 8.12
CA ILE A 169 -3.85 1.72 7.23
C ILE A 169 -3.29 0.32 7.54
N LYS A 170 -1.98 0.18 7.72
CA LYS A 170 -1.37 -1.11 8.09
C LYS A 170 -1.83 -1.64 9.44
N GLN A 171 -1.97 -0.77 10.44
CA GLN A 171 -2.47 -1.18 11.76
C GLN A 171 -3.95 -1.59 11.70
N LEU A 172 -4.77 -0.83 10.99
CA LEU A 172 -6.17 -1.15 10.76
C LEU A 172 -6.32 -2.48 10.01
N GLU A 173 -5.55 -2.68 8.94
CA GLU A 173 -5.54 -3.92 8.16
C GLU A 173 -5.10 -5.12 9.01
N ALA A 174 -4.08 -4.95 9.87
CA ALA A 174 -3.62 -6.02 10.75
C ALA A 174 -4.70 -6.47 11.74
N GLN A 175 -5.52 -5.56 12.26
CA GLN A 175 -6.63 -5.93 13.15
C GLN A 175 -7.80 -6.54 12.38
N LEU A 176 -8.13 -6.01 11.20
CA LEU A 176 -9.19 -6.55 10.35
C LEU A 176 -8.88 -7.95 9.80
N LYS A 177 -7.60 -8.31 9.59
CA LYS A 177 -7.20 -9.68 9.20
C LYS A 177 -7.45 -10.74 10.27
N ASN A 178 -7.57 -10.32 11.53
CA ASN A 178 -7.85 -11.21 12.66
C ASN A 178 -9.36 -11.23 13.01
N ALA A 179 -10.20 -10.58 12.19
CA ALA A 179 -11.66 -10.49 12.33
C ALA A 179 -12.38 -11.76 11.87
#